data_AF-A0A146FJD7-F1
#
_entry.id   AF-A0A146FJD7-F1
#
_cell.length_a   1.000
_cell.length_b   1.000
_cell.length_c   1.000
_cell.angle_alpha   90.00
_cell.angle_beta   90.00
_cell.angle_gamma   90.00
#
_symmetry.space_group_name_H-M   'P 1'
#
loop_
_entity.id
_entity.type
_entity.pdbx_description
1 polymer ?
#
loop_
_entity_poly.entity_id
_entity_poly.type
_entity_poly.pdbx_seq_one_letter_code
_entity_poly.pdbx_strand_id
1 'polypeptide(L)'
;MSCNWDSEARLYTGNNLLIYLAFHRFVFRENRVPYYQRLFQQHDGKRQWWKTERSGYLMWPYLISVYGMGIGRLFKYTMTMDHG
;
A
#
# COMPACT_ATOMS: atom_id res chain seq x y z
N MET A 1 -18.15 9.02 18.47
CA MET A 1 -18.96 7.80 18.21
C MET A 1 -18.09 6.60 18.56
N SER A 2 -17.94 6.30 19.86
CA SER A 2 -17.28 5.08 20.32
C SER A 2 -18.38 4.04 20.52
N CYS A 3 -18.36 2.96 19.73
CA CYS A 3 -19.29 1.86 19.90
C CYS A 3 -19.10 1.24 21.29
N ASN A 4 -20.20 1.15 22.04
CA ASN A 4 -20.27 0.70 23.43
C ASN A 4 -20.21 -0.83 23.53
N TRP A 5 -19.12 -1.43 23.04
CA TRP A 5 -18.88 -2.87 23.08
C TRP A 5 -18.64 -3.41 24.50
N ASP A 6 -18.34 -2.53 25.46
CA ASP A 6 -18.03 -2.88 26.84
C ASP A 6 -19.24 -3.44 27.60
N SER A 7 -20.46 -3.07 27.20
CA SER A 7 -21.70 -3.53 27.84
C SER A 7 -22.17 -4.91 27.38
N GLU A 8 -21.80 -5.35 26.17
CA GLU A 8 -22.18 -6.65 25.60
C GLU A 8 -21.22 -7.79 25.98
N ALA A 9 -19.96 -7.46 26.31
CA ALA A 9 -18.95 -8.45 26.68
C ALA A 9 -19.24 -9.15 28.02
N ARG A 10 -20.09 -8.59 28.90
CA ARG A 10 -20.46 -9.20 30.19
C ARG A 10 -21.43 -10.37 30.08
N LEU A 11 -22.11 -10.57 28.95
CA LEU A 11 -23.07 -11.68 28.78
C LEU A 11 -22.42 -12.97 28.26
N TYR A 12 -21.15 -12.93 27.86
CA TYR A 12 -20.37 -14.09 27.40
C TYR A 12 -19.48 -14.70 28.50
N THR A 13 -19.88 -14.56 29.77
CA THR A 13 -19.15 -15.05 30.96
C THR A 13 -19.28 -16.56 31.15
N GLY A 14 -18.73 -17.32 30.21
CA GLY A 14 -18.51 -18.76 30.35
C GLY A 14 -17.26 -19.16 29.56
N ASN A 15 -16.15 -19.45 30.25
CA ASN A 15 -14.92 -20.14 29.79
C ASN A 15 -14.48 -19.95 28.32
N ASN A 16 -14.46 -18.72 27.82
CA ASN A 16 -14.11 -18.42 26.43
C ASN A 16 -12.93 -17.44 26.32
N LEU A 17 -11.82 -17.77 27.00
CA LEU A 17 -10.55 -17.02 26.88
C LEU A 17 -10.11 -16.86 25.40
N LEU A 18 -10.40 -17.87 24.57
CA LEU A 18 -10.14 -17.84 23.14
C LEU A 18 -10.95 -16.78 22.39
N ILE A 19 -12.20 -16.54 22.79
CA ILE A 19 -13.05 -15.50 22.18
C ILE A 19 -12.53 -14.12 22.57
N TYR A 20 -12.17 -13.90 23.85
CA TYR A 20 -11.57 -12.64 24.29
C TYR A 20 -10.24 -12.33 23.59
N LEU A 21 -9.34 -13.31 23.47
CA LEU A 21 -8.07 -13.12 22.78
C LEU A 21 -8.26 -12.91 21.27
N ALA A 22 -9.19 -13.62 20.63
CA ALA A 22 -9.53 -13.42 19.22
C ALA A 22 -10.17 -12.04 18.96
N PHE A 23 -11.10 -11.62 19.82
CA PHE A 23 -11.76 -10.32 19.75
C PHE A 23 -10.77 -9.18 20.01
N HIS A 24 -9.90 -9.30 21.03
CA HIS A 24 -8.81 -8.34 21.26
C HIS A 24 -7.88 -8.24 20.04
N ARG A 25 -7.47 -9.36 19.45
CA ARG A 25 -6.52 -9.34 18.33
C ARG A 25 -7.09 -8.72 17.06
N PHE A 26 -8.39 -8.83 16.81
CA PHE A 26 -9.05 -8.17 15.69
C PHE A 26 -9.34 -6.69 15.96
N VAL A 27 -9.82 -6.37 17.16
CA VAL A 27 -10.25 -5.00 17.54
C VAL A 27 -9.05 -4.07 17.82
N PHE A 28 -7.91 -4.59 18.30
CA PHE A 28 -6.70 -3.79 18.55
C PHE A 28 -5.70 -3.75 17.38
N ARG A 29 -6.15 -3.88 16.12
CA ARG A 29 -5.30 -3.46 15.00
C ARG A 29 -5.26 -1.93 14.95
N GLU A 30 -4.14 -1.35 15.34
CA GLU A 30 -3.89 0.09 15.25
C GLU A 30 -4.25 0.63 13.85
N ASN A 31 -5.19 1.55 13.81
CA ASN A 31 -5.65 2.13 12.55
C ASN A 31 -4.60 3.11 12.00
N ARG A 32 -3.89 2.71 10.94
CA ARG A 32 -2.89 3.56 10.25
C ARG A 32 -3.49 4.40 9.11
N VAL A 33 -4.80 4.31 8.87
CA VAL A 33 -5.49 5.10 7.83
C VAL A 33 -5.31 6.61 8.04
N PRO A 34 -5.48 7.18 9.25
CA PRO A 34 -5.31 8.61 9.49
C PRO A 34 -3.87 9.09 9.26
N TYR A 35 -2.89 8.18 9.35
CA TYR A 35 -1.49 8.47 9.08
C TYR A 35 -1.25 8.64 7.57
N TYR A 36 -1.73 7.70 6.75
CA TYR A 36 -1.62 7.82 5.30
C TYR A 36 -2.44 8.98 4.73
N GLN A 37 -3.63 9.25 5.30
CA GLN A 37 -4.44 10.40 4.88
C GLN A 37 -3.68 11.71 5.03
N ARG A 38 -3.01 11.94 6.17
CA ARG A 38 -2.16 13.12 6.39
C ARG A 38 -1.00 13.18 5.39
N LEU A 39 -0.35 12.05 5.13
CA LEU A 39 0.78 11.97 4.19
C LEU A 39 0.38 12.26 2.73
N PHE A 40 -0.77 11.76 2.27
CA PHE A 40 -1.23 11.95 0.89
C PHE A 40 -1.98 13.26 0.66
N GLN A 41 -2.53 13.88 1.70
CA GLN A 41 -3.25 15.17 1.59
C GLN A 41 -2.35 16.41 1.72
N GLN A 42 -1.12 16.27 2.23
CA GLN A 42 -0.12 17.37 2.25
C GLN A 42 0.16 17.87 0.82
N HIS A 43 -0.09 19.16 0.55
CA HIS A 43 0.09 19.77 -0.77
C HIS A 43 1.56 20.21 -0.98
N ASP A 44 2.49 19.26 -0.98
CA ASP A 44 3.92 19.53 -1.14
C ASP A 44 4.36 19.64 -2.62
N GLY A 45 3.41 19.68 -3.56
CA GLY A 45 3.67 19.74 -5.01
C GLY A 45 4.36 18.51 -5.62
N LYS A 46 4.74 17.52 -4.81
CA LYS A 46 5.39 16.28 -5.25
C LYS A 46 4.38 15.33 -5.89
N ARG A 47 4.77 14.65 -6.98
CA ARG A 47 3.97 13.60 -7.61
C ARG A 47 3.64 12.51 -6.58
N GLN A 48 2.40 12.01 -6.62
CA GLN A 48 1.88 11.05 -5.65
C GLN A 48 2.77 9.79 -5.49
N TRP A 49 3.40 9.34 -6.58
CA TRP A 49 4.31 8.19 -6.59
C TRP A 49 5.72 8.48 -6.01
N TRP A 50 6.01 9.72 -5.62
CA TRP A 50 7.25 10.10 -4.92
C TRP A 50 7.00 10.49 -3.44
N LYS A 51 5.76 10.37 -2.94
CA LYS A 51 5.42 10.79 -1.57
C LYS A 51 5.92 9.87 -0.46
N THR A 52 6.32 8.65 -0.76
CA THR A 52 6.78 7.67 0.23
C THR A 52 8.23 7.28 -0.05
N GLU A 53 9.05 7.18 0.99
CA GLU A 53 10.48 6.82 0.88
C GLU A 53 10.70 5.47 0.19
N ARG A 54 9.82 4.49 0.44
CA ARG A 54 9.84 3.19 -0.26
C ARG A 54 9.40 3.26 -1.73
N SER A 55 8.64 4.28 -2.11
CA SER A 55 8.14 4.40 -3.48
C SER A 55 9.28 4.68 -4.46
N GLY A 56 10.30 5.46 -4.06
CA GLY A 56 11.50 5.68 -4.87
C GLY A 56 12.23 4.38 -5.23
N TYR A 57 12.35 3.45 -4.29
CA TYR A 57 13.03 2.16 -4.51
C TYR A 57 12.28 1.24 -5.49
N LEU A 58 10.94 1.30 -5.52
CA LEU A 58 10.12 0.58 -6.50
C LEU A 58 10.08 1.30 -7.86
N MET A 59 10.20 2.63 -7.89
CA MET A 59 10.18 3.41 -9.12
C MET A 59 11.45 3.25 -9.96
N TRP A 60 12.62 3.14 -9.34
CA TRP A 60 13.89 2.95 -10.06
C TRP A 60 13.91 1.74 -11.01
N PRO A 61 13.59 0.50 -10.57
CA PRO A 61 13.59 -0.66 -11.46
C PRO A 61 12.48 -0.58 -12.52
N TYR A 62 11.33 0.02 -12.21
CA TYR A 62 10.24 0.22 -13.17
C TYR A 62 10.63 1.20 -14.28
N LEU A 63 11.27 2.31 -13.94
CA LEU A 63 11.71 3.30 -14.94
C LEU A 63 12.80 2.73 -15.86
N ILE A 64 13.75 1.96 -15.30
CA ILE A 64 14.81 1.31 -16.08
C ILE A 64 14.24 0.27 -17.04
N SER A 65 13.31 -0.57 -16.59
CA SER A 65 12.75 -1.65 -17.42
C SER A 65 11.91 -1.11 -18.58
N VAL A 66 11.06 -0.10 -18.33
CA VAL A 66 10.25 0.55 -19.36
C VAL A 66 11.14 1.24 -20.40
N TYR A 67 12.18 1.95 -19.95
CA TYR A 67 13.10 2.64 -20.86
C TYR A 67 13.94 1.65 -21.68
N GLY A 68 14.45 0.58 -21.06
CA GLY A 68 15.17 -0.49 -21.75
C GLY A 68 14.30 -1.21 -22.79
N MET A 69 13.04 -1.47 -22.47
CA MET A 69 12.09 -2.09 -23.40
C MET A 69 11.76 -1.18 -24.59
N GLY A 70 11.59 0.13 -24.35
CA GLY A 70 11.33 1.11 -25.39
C GLY A 70 12.50 1.24 -26.38
N ILE A 71 13.73 1.33 -25.86
CA ILE A 71 14.94 1.40 -26.67
C ILE A 71 15.16 0.10 -27.47
N GLY A 72 15.02 -1.06 -26.83
CA GLY A 72 15.17 -2.35 -27.52
C GLY A 72 14.16 -2.54 -28.66
N ARG A 73 12.94 -2.02 -28.48
CA ARG A 73 11.91 -2.02 -29.52
C ARG A 73 12.29 -1.12 -30.71
N LEU A 74 12.80 0.08 -30.45
CA LEU A 74 13.27 1.00 -31.49
C LEU A 74 14.41 0.40 -32.32
N PHE A 75 15.44 -0.17 -31.67
CA PHE A 75 16.55 -0.82 -32.35
C PHE A 75 16.13 -2.00 -33.23
N LYS A 76 15.14 -2.77 -32.79
CA LYS A 76 14.58 -3.85 -33.61
C LYS A 76 13.93 -3.30 -34.89
N TYR A 77 13.11 -2.25 -34.77
CA TYR A 77 12.43 -1.66 -35.93
C TYR A 77 13.42 -1.03 -36.93
N THR A 78 14.48 -0.38 -36.47
CA THR A 78 15.51 0.18 -37.36
C THR A 78 16.29 -0.91 -38.09
N MET A 79 16.62 -2.02 -37.42
CA MET A 79 17.30 -3.14 -38.06
C MET A 79 16.42 -3.90 -39.06
N THR A 80 15.10 -3.96 -38.85
CA THR A 80 14.20 -4.62 -39.81
C THR A 80 13.97 -3.83 -41.10
N MET A 81 14.29 -2.54 -41.13
CA MET A 81 14.17 -1.73 -42.35
C MET A 81 15.39 -1.84 -43.28
N ASP A 82 16.50 -2.41 -42.80
CA ASP A 82 17.77 -2.58 -43.55
C ASP A 82 17.89 -3.98 -44.20
N HIS A 83 16.94 -4.87 -43.93
CA HIS A 83 16.83 -6.22 -44.50
C HIS A 83 15.71 -6.34 -45.55
N GLY A 84 15.58 -5.35 -46.42
CA GLY A 84 14.63 -5.30 -47.55
C GLY A 84 15.33 -5.11 -48.88
#